data_AF-A0A258L9W7-F1
#
_entry.id   AF-A0A258L9W7-F1
#
_cell.length_a   1.000
_cell.length_b   1.000
_cell.length_c   1.000
_cell.angle_alpha   90.00
_cell.angle_beta   90.00
_cell.angle_gamma   90.00
#
_symmetry.space_group_name_H-M   'P 1'
#
loop_
_entity.id
_entity.type
_entity.pdbx_description
1 polymer ?
#
loop_
_entity_poly.entity_id
_entity_poly.type
_entity_poly.pdbx_seq_one_letter_code
_entity_poly.pdbx_strand_id
1 'polypeptide(L)' 'LLGEYDRWFDLKRTGKLIERVKKYNPWAAKSNSIKDIHYLRPIPQSEIDLSFPAMTQNPGY' A
#
# COMPACT_ATOMS: atom_id res chain seq x y z
N LEU A 1 -4.26 -15.58 8.57
CA LEU A 1 -5.49 -16.40 8.57
C LEU A 1 -6.50 -15.85 7.55
N LEU A 2 -7.66 -16.50 7.32
CA LEU A 2 -8.69 -15.99 6.39
C LEU A 2 -9.65 -15.05 7.14
N GLY A 3 -9.80 -13.81 6.66
CA GLY A 3 -10.70 -12.82 7.27
C GLY A 3 -10.07 -11.96 8.37
N GLU A 4 -8.86 -12.27 8.80
CA GLU A 4 -8.18 -11.61 9.93
C GLU A 4 -7.25 -10.47 9.51
N TYR A 5 -7.56 -9.78 8.41
CA TYR A 5 -6.80 -8.60 7.92
C TYR A 5 -5.32 -8.81 7.56
N ASP A 6 -4.76 -10.01 7.72
CA ASP A 6 -3.35 -10.34 7.41
C ASP A 6 -3.02 -10.29 5.92
N ARG A 7 -4.03 -10.48 5.07
CA ARG A 7 -3.82 -10.80 3.65
C ARG A 7 -2.99 -9.73 2.94
N TRP A 8 -3.22 -8.46 3.27
CA TRP A 8 -2.47 -7.36 2.67
C TRP A 8 -1.00 -7.38 3.10
N PHE A 9 -0.72 -7.62 4.38
CA PHE A 9 0.66 -7.70 4.90
C PHE A 9 1.44 -8.85 4.27
N ASP A 10 0.81 -10.02 4.11
CA ASP A 10 1.40 -11.16 3.44
C ASP A 10 1.74 -10.88 1.97
N LEU A 11 0.82 -10.26 1.25
CA LEU A 11 1.03 -9.94 -0.15
C LEU A 11 2.07 -8.83 -0.35
N LYS A 12 2.10 -7.85 0.55
CA LYS A 12 3.12 -6.79 0.57
C LYS A 12 4.50 -7.39 0.79
N ARG A 13 4.70 -8.15 1.88
CA ARG A 13 6.02 -8.70 2.25
C ARG A 13 6.57 -9.71 1.25
N THR A 14 5.70 -10.34 0.47
CA THR A 14 6.09 -11.29 -0.60
C THR A 14 6.20 -10.65 -1.98
N GLY A 15 5.95 -9.34 -2.11
CA GLY A 15 5.97 -8.67 -3.41
C GLY A 15 4.80 -9.04 -4.33
N LYS A 16 3.80 -9.79 -3.85
CA LYS A 16 2.70 -10.32 -4.66
C LYS A 16 1.43 -9.48 -4.67
N LEU A 17 1.42 -8.33 -3.99
CA LEU A 17 0.24 -7.47 -3.86
C LEU A 17 -0.37 -7.07 -5.21
N ILE A 18 0.40 -6.43 -6.09
CA ILE A 18 -0.13 -5.91 -7.35
C ILE A 18 -0.61 -7.03 -8.27
N GLU A 19 0.22 -8.07 -8.42
CA GLU A 19 -0.09 -9.26 -9.23
C GLU A 19 -1.41 -9.90 -8.78
N ARG A 20 -1.56 -10.14 -7.47
CA ARG A 20 -2.75 -10.82 -6.91
C ARG A 20 -3.99 -9.93 -6.95
N VAL A 21 -3.87 -8.63 -6.67
CA VAL A 21 -5.01 -7.71 -6.77
C VAL A 21 -5.50 -7.65 -8.20
N LYS A 22 -4.62 -7.48 -9.19
CA LYS A 22 -5.03 -7.48 -10.61
C LYS A 22 -5.63 -8.81 -11.06
N LYS A 23 -5.12 -9.94 -10.56
CA LYS A 23 -5.62 -11.28 -10.91
C LYS A 23 -7.02 -11.57 -10.35
N TYR A 24 -7.31 -11.13 -9.12
CA TYR A 24 -8.55 -11.52 -8.40
C TYR A 24 -9.56 -10.38 -8.22
N ASN A 25 -9.23 -9.14 -8.60
CA ASN A 25 -10.14 -8.00 -8.60
C ASN A 25 -10.22 -7.37 -10.01
N PRO A 26 -11.25 -7.70 -10.81
CA PRO A 26 -11.38 -7.21 -12.19
C PRO A 26 -11.56 -5.69 -12.27
N TRP A 27 -12.13 -5.06 -11.24
CA TRP A 27 -12.28 -3.60 -11.18
C TRP A 27 -10.94 -2.90 -10.98
N ALA A 28 -10.10 -3.41 -10.07
CA ALA A 28 -8.74 -2.90 -9.88
C ALA A 28 -7.87 -3.13 -11.12
N ALA A 29 -8.04 -4.26 -11.81
CA ALA A 29 -7.37 -4.53 -13.08
C ALA A 29 -7.77 -3.53 -14.16
N LYS A 30 -9.07 -3.25 -14.32
CA LYS A 30 -9.61 -2.34 -15.33
C LYS A 30 -9.26 -0.87 -15.05
N SER A 31 -9.38 -0.44 -13.79
CA SER A 31 -9.12 0.95 -13.39
C SER A 31 -7.64 1.28 -13.24
N ASN A 32 -6.78 0.27 -13.13
CA ASN A 32 -5.37 0.43 -12.78
C ASN A 32 -5.17 1.28 -11.50
N SER A 33 -6.11 1.16 -10.55
CA SER A 33 -6.12 1.93 -9.31
C SER A 33 -5.01 1.51 -8.34
N ILE A 34 -4.56 0.25 -8.41
CA ILE A 34 -3.44 -0.27 -7.62
C ILE A 34 -2.11 -0.14 -8.39
N LYS A 35 -1.09 0.36 -7.70
CA LYS A 35 0.25 0.74 -8.22
C LYS A 35 1.32 0.49 -7.16
N ASP A 36 2.59 0.55 -7.54
CA ASP A 36 3.72 0.25 -6.64
C ASP A 36 3.80 1.16 -5.41
N ILE A 37 3.29 2.40 -5.49
CA ILE A 37 3.19 3.28 -4.31
C ILE A 37 2.37 2.64 -3.17
N HIS A 38 1.39 1.78 -3.51
CA HIS A 38 0.47 1.16 -2.55
C HIS A 38 1.06 -0.04 -1.78
N TYR A 39 2.36 -0.35 -1.94
CA TYR A 39 3.05 -1.22 -0.99
C TYR A 39 3.21 -0.55 0.37
N LEU A 40 3.22 0.79 0.41
CA LEU A 40 3.21 1.59 1.63
C LEU A 40 1.93 2.43 1.68
N ARG A 41 1.53 2.85 2.88
CA ARG A 41 0.47 3.84 3.06
C ARG A 41 1.11 5.21 3.25
N PRO A 42 0.43 6.31 2.93
CA PRO A 42 0.96 7.63 3.24
C PRO A 42 1.14 7.74 4.76
N ILE A 43 2.28 8.30 5.17
CA ILE A 43 2.47 8.78 6.53
C ILE A 43 1.50 9.95 6.72
N PRO A 44 0.71 9.99 7.81
CA PRO A 44 -0.20 11.10 8.05
C PRO A 44 0.55 12.43 8.06
N GLN A 45 0.01 13.45 7.37
CA GLN A 45 0.69 14.74 7.23
C GLN A 45 0.98 15.39 8.59
N SER A 46 0.08 15.24 9.57
CA SER A 46 0.28 15.73 10.93
C SER A 46 1.52 15.16 11.62
N GLU A 47 1.84 13.87 11.39
CA GLU A 47 3.03 13.23 11.95
C GLU A 47 4.30 13.77 11.30
N ILE A 48 4.26 14.04 9.99
CA ILE A 48 5.37 14.67 9.27
C ILE A 48 5.61 16.09 9.81
N ASP A 49 4.56 16.90 9.91
CA ASP A 49 4.64 18.30 10.34
C ASP A 49 5.16 18.44 11.78
N LEU A 50 4.90 17.46 12.65
CA LEU A 50 5.33 17.44 14.05
C LEU A 50 6.73 16.83 14.27
N SER A 51 7.32 16.21 13.26
CA SER A 51 8.60 15.50 13.40
C SER A 51 9.82 16.42 13.34
N PHE A 52 10.85 16.12 14.14
CA PHE A 52 12.14 16.83 14.11
C PHE A 52 13.33 15.86 14.24
N PRO A 53 14.25 15.79 13.25
CA PRO A 53 14.16 16.46 11.95
C PRO A 53 12.93 15.98 11.16
N ALA A 54 12.45 16.82 10.24
CA ALA A 54 11.27 16.49 9.44
C ALA A 54 11.47 15.16 8.71
N MET A 55 10.57 14.20 8.96
CA MET A 55 10.55 12.94 8.24
C MET A 55 10.06 13.14 6.81
N THR A 56 10.51 12.31 5.88
CA THR A 56 10.05 12.35 4.49
C THR A 56 8.90 11.38 4.29
N GLN A 57 8.00 11.72 3.36
CA GLN A 57 6.90 10.84 2.95
C GLN A 57 7.42 9.56 2.26
N ASN A 58 6.60 8.49 2.30
CA ASN A 58 6.83 7.27 1.54
C ASN A 58 6.85 7.56 0.02
N PRO A 59 7.67 6.85 -0.78
CA PRO A 59 7.81 7.13 -2.19
C PRO A 59 6.48 7.15 -2.96
N GLY A 60 6.21 8.26 -3.64
CA GLY A 60 5.04 8.45 -4.50
C GLY A 60 3.75 8.88 -3.80
N TYR A 61 3.82 9.20 -2.51
CA TYR A 61 2.79 9.94 -1.77
C TYR A 61 3.21 11.40 -1.53
#